data_AF-A0A3D0DVB8-F1
#
_entry.id   AF-A0A3D0DVB8-F1
#
_cell.length_a   1.000
_cell.length_b   1.000
_cell.length_c   1.000
_cell.angle_alpha   90.00
_cell.angle_beta   90.00
_cell.angle_gamma   90.00
#
_symmetry.space_group_name_H-M   'P 1'
#
loop_
_entity.id
_entity.type
_entity.pdbx_description
1 polymer ?
#
loop_
_entity_poly.entity_id
_entity_poly.type
_entity_poly.pdbx_seq_one_letter_code
_entity_poly.pdbx_strand_id
1 'polypeptide(L)'
;MKILLLGKDGQVGWELQRALAPLGELRMLGREGADFAQPESLRACVRAFAPDVIVNAAAYTAVDKAESDADTAQRVNALAPGVLAEEAAACGAWLVHYSTDYVFDGTKEGAYVESDA
;
A
#
# COMPACT_ATOMS: atom_id res chain seq x y z
N MET A 1 5.89 -19.21 -2.54
CA MET A 1 5.05 -17.99 -2.57
C MET A 1 5.94 -16.80 -2.84
N LYS A 2 5.57 -15.94 -3.79
CA LYS A 2 6.23 -14.68 -4.12
C LYS A 2 5.50 -13.53 -3.45
N ILE A 3 6.21 -12.72 -2.68
CA ILE A 3 5.65 -11.60 -1.92
C ILE A 3 6.30 -10.31 -2.41
N LEU A 4 5.48 -9.36 -2.86
CA LEU A 4 5.92 -8.01 -3.19
C LEU A 4 5.57 -7.07 -2.02
N LEU A 5 6.58 -6.58 -1.30
CA LEU A 5 6.42 -5.57 -0.26
C LEU A 5 6.76 -4.18 -0.82
N LEU A 6 5.80 -3.27 -0.73
CA LEU A 6 5.94 -1.87 -1.12
C LEU A 6 5.99 -0.98 0.13
N GLY A 7 6.83 0.06 0.11
CA GLY A 7 7.00 0.95 1.26
C GLY A 7 7.98 0.43 2.30
N LYS A 8 9.00 -0.33 1.86
CA LYS A 8 9.98 -1.00 2.75
C LYS A 8 10.69 -0.06 3.74
N ASP A 9 10.82 1.23 3.37
CA ASP A 9 11.55 2.24 4.15
C ASP A 9 10.69 2.90 5.25
N GLY A 10 9.38 2.60 5.29
CA GLY A 10 8.48 3.06 6.34
C GLY A 10 8.55 2.20 7.60
N GLN A 11 7.94 2.67 8.69
CA GLN A 11 7.95 1.97 9.99
C GLN A 11 7.35 0.56 9.90
N VAL A 12 6.16 0.44 9.31
CA VAL A 12 5.49 -0.86 9.11
C VAL A 12 6.25 -1.71 8.10
N GLY A 13 6.71 -1.11 7.01
CA GLY A 13 7.53 -1.77 6.00
C GLY A 13 8.77 -2.43 6.60
N TRP A 14 9.49 -1.73 7.48
CA TRP A 14 10.66 -2.24 8.19
C TRP A 14 10.39 -3.56 8.92
N GLU A 15 9.32 -3.62 9.72
CA GLU A 15 8.98 -4.85 10.45
C GLU A 15 8.43 -5.95 9.53
N LEU A 16 7.66 -5.58 8.51
CA LEU A 16 7.16 -6.52 7.51
C LEU A 16 8.28 -7.23 6.75
N GLN A 17 9.39 -6.55 6.46
CA GLN A 17 10.55 -7.21 5.83
C GLN A 17 10.99 -8.43 6.64
N ARG A 18 11.06 -8.30 7.97
CA ARG A 18 11.50 -9.36 8.88
C ARG A 18 10.43 -10.45 9.04
N ALA A 19 9.16 -10.05 9.15
CA ALA A 19 8.05 -10.97 9.35
C ALA A 19 7.73 -11.80 8.08
N LEU A 20 7.89 -11.21 6.89
CA LEU A 20 7.55 -11.84 5.62
C LEU A 20 8.71 -12.67 5.04
N ALA A 21 9.97 -12.36 5.36
CA ALA A 21 11.13 -13.07 4.83
C ALA A 21 11.09 -14.60 4.99
N PRO A 22 10.59 -15.18 6.11
CA PRO A 22 10.49 -16.63 6.26
C PRO A 22 9.36 -17.28 5.42
N LEU A 23 8.44 -16.50 4.85
CA LEU A 23 7.22 -17.00 4.21
C LEU A 23 7.37 -17.26 2.71
N GLY A 24 8.46 -16.79 2.08
CA GLY A 24 8.67 -17.01 0.65
C GLY A 24 9.72 -16.10 0.01
N GLU A 25 9.69 -16.03 -1.32
CA GLU A 25 10.53 -15.13 -2.11
C GLU A 25 10.02 -13.69 -1.94
N LEU A 26 10.75 -12.90 -1.16
CA LEU A 26 10.38 -11.53 -0.81
C LEU A 26 11.11 -10.52 -1.70
N ARG A 27 10.37 -9.74 -2.49
CA ARG A 27 10.87 -8.56 -3.20
C ARG A 27 10.36 -7.30 -2.51
N MET A 28 11.28 -6.41 -2.15
CA MET A 28 10.99 -5.23 -1.33
C MET A 28 11.34 -3.98 -2.12
N LEU A 29 10.41 -3.04 -2.24
CA LEU A 29 10.62 -1.79 -2.97
C LEU A 29 10.31 -0.59 -2.10
N GLY A 30 11.23 0.37 -2.14
CA GLY A 30 11.05 1.72 -1.63
C GLY A 30 10.62 2.67 -2.75
N ARG A 31 10.61 3.97 -2.45
CA ARG A 31 10.22 5.01 -3.41
C ARG A 31 11.04 4.97 -4.71
N GLU A 32 12.33 4.63 -4.65
CA GLU A 32 13.19 4.55 -5.84
C GLU A 32 12.83 3.39 -6.79
N GLY A 33 12.25 2.31 -6.25
CA GLY A 33 11.87 1.12 -7.03
C GLY A 33 10.40 1.09 -7.43
N ALA A 34 9.57 1.93 -6.80
CA ALA A 34 8.14 2.02 -7.02
C ALA A 34 7.68 3.46 -6.69
N ASP A 35 7.47 4.28 -7.72
CA ASP A 35 7.02 5.66 -7.53
C ASP A 35 5.48 5.72 -7.44
N PHE A 36 4.98 5.86 -6.22
CA PHE A 36 3.55 5.98 -5.95
C PHE A 36 2.95 7.32 -6.42
N ALA A 37 3.78 8.34 -6.71
CA ALA A 37 3.32 9.55 -7.36
C ALA A 37 3.14 9.37 -8.87
N GLN A 38 3.53 8.21 -9.43
CA GLN A 38 3.27 7.82 -10.81
C GLN A 38 2.62 6.42 -10.83
N PRO A 39 1.33 6.31 -10.45
CA PRO A 39 0.64 5.03 -10.26
C PRO A 39 0.82 4.02 -11.39
N GLU A 40 0.77 4.48 -12.65
CA GLU A 40 0.92 3.63 -13.83
C GLU A 40 2.29 2.92 -13.91
N SER A 41 3.34 3.51 -13.32
CA SER A 41 4.67 2.89 -13.27
C SER A 41 4.70 1.60 -12.44
N LEU A 42 3.76 1.44 -11.50
CA LEU A 42 3.68 0.28 -10.60
C LEU A 42 3.32 -1.01 -11.35
N ARG A 43 2.56 -0.90 -12.45
CA ARG A 43 2.09 -2.06 -13.24
C ARG A 43 3.25 -2.90 -13.76
N ALA A 44 4.26 -2.23 -14.32
CA ALA A 44 5.43 -2.90 -14.88
C ALA A 44 6.15 -3.73 -13.81
N CYS A 45 6.25 -3.20 -12.59
CA CYS A 45 6.85 -3.91 -11.47
C CYS A 45 6.05 -5.17 -11.08
N VAL A 46 4.73 -5.04 -10.90
CA VAL A 46 3.88 -6.18 -10.52
C VAL A 46 3.94 -7.27 -11.58
N ARG A 47 3.79 -6.90 -12.86
CA ARG A 47 3.84 -7.85 -13.99
C ARG A 47 5.18 -8.55 -14.12
N ALA A 48 6.29 -7.82 -13.97
CA ALA A 48 7.62 -8.39 -14.10
C ALA A 48 7.95 -9.40 -12.97
N PHE A 49 7.47 -9.15 -11.76
CA PHE A 49 7.72 -10.04 -10.63
C PHE A 49 6.72 -11.21 -10.54
N ALA A 50 5.47 -10.97 -10.97
CA ALA A 50 4.34 -11.88 -10.87
C ALA A 50 4.16 -12.42 -9.43
N PRO A 51 3.79 -11.57 -8.46
CA PRO A 51 3.63 -11.98 -7.06
C PRO A 51 2.39 -12.84 -6.84
N ASP A 52 2.41 -13.66 -5.80
CA ASP A 52 1.21 -14.31 -5.25
C ASP A 52 0.50 -13.40 -4.22
N VAL A 53 1.27 -12.50 -3.58
CA VAL A 53 0.77 -11.52 -2.59
C VAL A 53 1.47 -10.18 -2.77
N ILE A 54 0.71 -9.11 -2.81
CA ILE A 54 1.17 -7.72 -2.74
C ILE A 54 0.85 -7.18 -1.35
N VAL A 55 1.86 -6.68 -0.65
CA VAL A 55 1.71 -6.01 0.65
C VAL A 55 2.08 -4.55 0.47
N ASN A 56 1.07 -3.68 0.48
CA ASN A 56 1.25 -2.24 0.31
C ASN A 56 1.29 -1.52 1.67
N ALA A 57 2.51 -1.24 2.14
CA ALA A 57 2.77 -0.41 3.31
C ALA A 57 3.27 1.02 2.93
N ALA A 58 3.18 1.40 1.66
CA ALA A 58 3.50 2.74 1.20
C ALA A 58 2.26 3.65 1.29
N ALA A 59 2.46 4.85 1.81
CA ALA A 59 1.43 5.88 1.93
C ALA A 59 2.06 7.28 2.00
N TYR A 60 1.26 8.30 1.70
CA TYR A 60 1.51 9.68 2.04
C TYR A 60 0.91 9.94 3.42
N THR A 61 1.75 10.01 4.45
CA THR A 61 1.31 10.08 5.86
C THR A 61 1.49 11.46 6.50
N ALA A 62 1.92 12.47 5.74
CA ALA A 62 2.01 13.85 6.24
C ALA A 62 0.62 14.50 6.20
N VAL A 63 -0.25 14.19 7.16
CA VAL A 63 -1.66 14.59 7.22
C VAL A 63 -1.85 16.09 7.01
N ASP A 64 -1.18 16.94 7.80
CA ASP A 64 -1.29 18.39 7.67
C ASP A 64 -0.92 18.90 6.27
N LYS A 65 0.06 18.24 5.64
CA LYS A 65 0.50 18.60 4.29
C LYS A 65 -0.48 18.13 3.23
N ALA A 66 -1.17 17.01 3.46
CA ALA A 66 -2.16 16.45 2.53
C ALA A 66 -3.29 17.45 2.22
N GLU A 67 -3.64 18.32 3.16
CA GLU A 67 -4.61 19.42 2.95
C GLU A 67 -4.16 20.41 1.85
N SER A 68 -2.86 20.68 1.77
CA SER A 68 -2.28 21.61 0.78
C SER A 68 -1.71 20.92 -0.46
N ASP A 69 -1.41 19.63 -0.38
CA ASP A 69 -0.81 18.78 -1.41
C ASP A 69 -1.75 17.60 -1.75
N ALA A 70 -3.04 17.92 -1.88
CA ALA A 70 -4.12 16.95 -2.02
C ALA A 70 -3.96 16.06 -3.26
N ASP A 71 -3.43 16.61 -4.35
CA ASP A 71 -3.18 15.90 -5.60
C ASP A 71 -2.11 14.79 -5.43
N THR A 72 -1.02 15.07 -4.71
CA THR A 72 -0.03 14.03 -4.39
C THR A 72 -0.59 13.01 -3.41
N ALA A 73 -1.34 13.45 -2.40
CA ALA A 73 -2.01 12.56 -1.46
C ALA A 73 -2.98 11.61 -2.19
N GLN A 74 -3.78 12.12 -3.13
CA GLN A 74 -4.71 11.33 -3.94
C GLN A 74 -3.98 10.33 -4.84
N ARG A 75 -2.90 10.74 -5.50
CA ARG A 75 -2.09 9.80 -6.31
C ARG A 75 -1.54 8.65 -5.48
N VAL A 76 -0.95 8.96 -4.33
CA VAL A 76 -0.27 7.96 -3.50
C VAL A 76 -1.25 7.09 -2.71
N ASN A 77 -2.30 7.67 -2.13
CA ASN A 77 -3.19 6.96 -1.20
C ASN A 77 -4.48 6.43 -1.85
N ALA A 78 -4.84 6.86 -3.07
CA ALA A 78 -6.03 6.37 -3.75
C ALA A 78 -5.71 5.70 -5.09
N LEU A 79 -5.04 6.42 -5.99
CA LEU A 79 -4.81 5.93 -7.36
C LEU A 79 -3.79 4.77 -7.39
N ALA A 80 -2.67 4.88 -6.68
CA ALA A 80 -1.68 3.81 -6.61
C ALA A 80 -2.25 2.49 -6.01
N PRO A 81 -2.97 2.49 -4.87
CA PRO A 81 -3.68 1.30 -4.41
C PRO A 81 -4.68 0.73 -5.43
N GLY A 82 -5.39 1.60 -6.17
CA GLY A 82 -6.29 1.19 -7.25
C GLY A 82 -5.55 0.40 -8.35
N VAL A 83 -4.42 0.93 -8.83
CA VAL A 83 -3.57 0.23 -9.81
C VAL A 83 -3.06 -1.10 -9.26
N LEU A 84 -2.63 -1.15 -8.00
CA LEU A 84 -2.20 -2.41 -7.37
C LEU A 84 -3.33 -3.44 -7.30
N ALA A 85 -4.56 -3.02 -7.02
CA ALA A 85 -5.73 -3.89 -6.97
C ALA A 85 -6.09 -4.46 -8.35
N GLU A 86 -6.04 -3.62 -9.39
CA GLU A 86 -6.23 -4.07 -10.78
C GLU A 86 -5.20 -5.12 -11.19
N GLU A 87 -3.91 -4.87 -10.91
CA GLU A 87 -2.84 -5.80 -11.28
C GLU A 87 -2.88 -7.08 -10.43
N ALA A 88 -3.23 -6.98 -9.14
CA ALA A 88 -3.44 -8.15 -8.29
C ALA A 88 -4.57 -9.03 -8.85
N ALA A 89 -5.69 -8.44 -9.24
CA ALA A 89 -6.79 -9.17 -9.87
C ALA A 89 -6.37 -9.80 -11.20
N ALA A 90 -5.58 -9.08 -12.01
CA ALA A 90 -5.12 -9.57 -13.32
C ALA A 90 -4.15 -10.76 -13.21
N CYS A 91 -3.29 -10.81 -12.18
CA CYS A 91 -2.35 -11.92 -11.98
C CYS A 91 -2.83 -12.97 -10.96
N GLY A 92 -4.00 -12.80 -10.37
CA GLY A 92 -4.54 -13.72 -9.35
C GLY A 92 -3.84 -13.62 -7.99
N ALA A 93 -3.24 -12.47 -7.68
CA ALA A 93 -2.58 -12.22 -6.41
C ALA A 93 -3.54 -11.69 -5.34
N TRP A 94 -3.19 -11.93 -4.08
CA TRP A 94 -3.80 -11.22 -2.95
C TRP A 94 -3.21 -9.82 -2.82
N LEU A 95 -4.03 -8.84 -2.40
CA LEU A 95 -3.58 -7.50 -2.01
C LEU A 95 -3.90 -7.25 -0.53
N VAL A 96 -2.87 -6.91 0.24
CA VAL A 96 -2.98 -6.38 1.60
C VAL A 96 -2.63 -4.90 1.56
N HIS A 97 -3.58 -4.03 1.91
CA HIS A 97 -3.40 -2.58 1.93
C HIS A 97 -3.67 -2.03 3.33
N TYR A 98 -2.70 -1.31 3.88
CA TYR A 98 -2.86 -0.64 5.17
C TYR A 98 -3.58 0.68 4.99
N SER A 99 -4.71 0.82 5.68
CA SER A 99 -5.52 2.04 5.74
C SER A 99 -5.29 2.75 7.09
N THR A 100 -6.22 3.61 7.47
CA THR A 100 -6.18 4.43 8.69
C THR A 100 -7.58 4.53 9.28
N ASP A 101 -7.64 4.77 10.58
CA ASP A 101 -8.81 5.21 11.33
C ASP A 101 -9.39 6.56 10.87
N TYR A 102 -8.65 7.36 10.11
CA TYR A 102 -9.10 8.65 9.55
C TYR A 102 -10.21 8.50 8.49
N VAL A 103 -10.61 7.27 8.17
CA VAL A 103 -11.82 6.98 7.38
C VAL A 103 -13.10 7.26 8.17
N PHE A 104 -13.02 7.33 9.50
CA PHE A 104 -14.14 7.66 10.39
C PHE A 104 -14.13 9.14 10.79
N ASP A 105 -15.29 9.67 11.14
CA ASP A 105 -15.45 11.09 11.49
C ASP A 105 -15.00 11.46 12.93
N GLY A 106 -14.73 10.47 13.77
CA GLY A 106 -14.26 10.66 15.14
C GLY A 106 -15.34 11.05 16.16
N THR A 107 -16.63 10.98 15.80
CA THR A 107 -17.73 11.45 16.66
C THR A 107 -18.40 10.38 17.52
N LYS A 108 -18.19 9.10 17.22
CA LYS A 108 -18.79 7.98 17.96
C LYS A 108 -18.33 7.93 19.42
N GLU A 109 -19.28 7.74 20.34
CA GLU A 109 -18.97 7.34 21.71
C GLU A 109 -18.63 5.84 21.75
N GLY A 110 -17.35 5.52 21.97
CA GLY A 110 -16.85 4.15 22.07
C GLY A 110 -15.97 3.74 20.87
N ALA A 111 -15.67 2.43 20.77
CA ALA A 111 -14.81 1.92 19.70
C ALA A 111 -15.56 1.80 18.36
N TYR A 112 -14.88 2.14 17.27
CA TYR A 112 -15.32 1.83 15.91
C TYR A 112 -15.16 0.33 15.62
N VAL A 113 -16.08 -0.21 14.82
CA VAL A 113 -16.05 -1.56 14.24
C VAL A 113 -16.12 -1.47 12.71
N GLU A 114 -15.78 -2.54 12.01
CA GLU A 114 -15.64 -2.56 10.55
C GLU A 114 -16.95 -2.31 9.79
N SER A 115 -18.10 -2.46 10.47
CA SER A 115 -19.41 -2.15 9.91
C SER A 115 -19.86 -0.71 10.12
N ASP A 116 -19.10 0.11 10.84
CA ASP A 116 -19.40 1.53 11.03
C ASP A 116 -19.02 2.34 9.78
N ALA A 117 -19.68 3.48 9.60
CA ALA A 117 -19.44 4.44 8.52
C ALA A 117 -18.99 5.78 9.08
#